data_AF-A0A0G0EMW4-F1
#
_entry.id   AF-A0A0G0EMW4-F1
#
_cell.length_a   1.000
_cell.length_b   1.000
_cell.length_c   1.000
_cell.angle_alpha   90.00
_cell.angle_beta   90.00
_cell.angle_gamma   90.00
#
_symmetry.space_group_name_H-M   'P 1'
#
loop_
_entity.id
_entity.type
_entity.pdbx_description
1 polymer ?
#
loop_
_entity_poly.entity_id
_entity_poly.type
_entity_poly.pdbx_seq_one_letter_code
_entity_poly.pdbx_strand_id
1 'polypeptide(L)'
;MSKLLGIIISVVLIAGVGGYFLATKANAATPADPLFGLDTTFEDVQRLLTLDDVAQVNLEQAILEERQEEIETMLQDEECTQEQIQEAMKLMTQQRTRAYERLGEVAQKQEEKGNVKAAEAISEAQSRYLEHLDTQLDTAQKAEAKFTGLDSATTDGMRQEIEVEKNALKNAGVDTQNQQQNQEQNTDNSNSDNDNGSSNGTDKGNN
;
A
#
# COMPACT_ATOMS: atom_id res chain seq x y z
N MET A 1 3.61 -1.62 22.71
CA MET A 1 4.95 -1.87 22.12
C MET A 1 4.80 -2.95 21.06
N SER A 2 4.54 -2.54 19.82
CA SER A 2 4.34 -3.39 18.63
C SER A 2 3.65 -2.46 17.61
N LYS A 3 4.27 -1.94 16.56
CA LYS A 3 4.60 -2.66 15.31
C LYS A 3 5.78 -2.01 14.54
N LEU A 4 6.37 -0.93 15.06
CA LEU A 4 7.49 -0.19 14.44
C LEU A 4 8.87 -0.84 14.61
N LEU A 5 8.97 -1.99 15.29
CA LEU A 5 10.26 -2.59 15.65
C LEU A 5 11.00 -3.28 14.48
N GLY A 6 10.33 -3.49 13.35
CA GLY A 6 10.90 -4.24 12.22
C GLY A 6 11.83 -3.44 11.32
N ILE A 7 11.64 -2.12 11.21
CA ILE A 7 12.38 -1.27 10.25
C ILE A 7 13.66 -0.69 10.89
N ILE A 8 13.69 -0.56 12.22
CA ILE A 8 14.82 0.00 12.98
C ILE A 8 16.09 -0.88 12.88
N ILE A 9 15.97 -2.19 12.58
CA ILE A 9 17.11 -3.12 12.67
C ILE A 9 18.14 -2.93 11.54
N SER A 10 17.75 -2.46 10.35
CA SER A 10 18.69 -2.30 9.22
C SER A 10 19.62 -1.09 9.36
N VAL A 11 19.18 0.00 9.99
CA VAL A 11 20.00 1.22 10.18
C VAL A 11 20.98 1.07 11.35
N VAL A 12 20.59 0.33 12.41
CA VAL A 12 21.43 0.12 13.61
C VAL A 12 22.75 -0.59 13.30
N LEU A 13 22.79 -1.47 12.29
CA LEU A 13 23.99 -2.23 11.94
C LEU A 13 25.12 -1.38 11.32
N ILE A 14 24.80 -0.23 10.73
CA ILE A 14 25.79 0.60 10.00
C ILE A 14 26.39 1.69 10.91
N ALA A 15 25.64 2.18 11.89
CA ALA A 15 25.88 3.50 12.46
C ALA A 15 26.58 3.51 13.83
N GLY A 16 26.66 2.37 14.53
CA GLY A 16 27.13 2.33 15.93
C GLY A 16 26.27 3.20 16.87
N VAL A 17 26.63 3.31 18.15
CA VAL A 17 25.79 4.02 19.15
C VAL A 17 25.60 5.51 18.81
N GLY A 18 26.62 6.15 18.24
CA GLY A 18 26.54 7.57 17.82
C GLY A 18 25.67 7.79 16.59
N GLY A 19 25.70 6.86 15.63
CA GLY A 19 24.86 6.95 14.44
C GLY A 19 23.41 6.54 14.67
N TYR A 20 23.13 5.69 15.67
CA TYR A 20 21.76 5.41 16.11
C TYR A 20 21.06 6.69 16.59
N PHE A 21 21.73 7.50 17.41
CA PHE A 21 21.16 8.77 17.89
C PHE A 21 20.88 9.76 16.75
N LEU A 22 21.80 9.86 15.78
CA LEU A 22 21.61 10.73 14.62
C LEU A 22 20.46 10.25 13.73
N ALA A 23 20.38 8.94 13.47
CA ALA A 23 19.29 8.34 12.71
C ALA A 23 17.93 8.58 13.38
N THR A 24 17.82 8.39 14.71
CA THR A 24 16.56 8.66 15.42
C THR A 24 16.12 10.12 15.39
N LYS A 25 17.08 11.06 15.31
CA LYS A 25 16.77 12.48 15.20
C LYS A 25 16.44 12.89 13.77
N ALA A 26 17.09 12.28 12.79
CA ALA A 26 16.79 12.47 11.39
C ALA A 26 15.36 11.97 11.08
N ASN A 27 14.99 10.76 11.52
CA ASN A 27 13.65 10.17 11.37
C ASN A 27 12.53 10.91 12.14
N ALA A 28 12.86 11.96 12.89
CA ALA A 28 11.87 12.81 13.55
C ALA A 28 11.85 14.22 12.96
N ALA A 29 12.70 14.48 11.97
CA ALA A 29 12.85 15.78 11.34
C ALA A 29 11.78 15.93 10.27
N THR A 30 10.97 16.97 10.36
CA THR A 30 10.00 17.32 9.32
C THR A 30 10.71 17.95 8.11
N PRO A 31 10.06 18.09 6.94
CA PRO A 31 10.62 18.79 5.79
C PRO A 31 11.12 20.22 6.05
N ALA A 32 10.66 20.87 7.11
CA ALA A 32 11.13 22.18 7.55
C ALA A 32 12.45 22.14 8.35
N ASP A 33 12.83 20.97 8.88
CA ASP A 33 13.94 20.80 9.79
C ASP A 33 15.29 20.61 9.07
N PRO A 34 16.40 21.12 9.63
CA PRO A 34 17.73 20.96 9.03
C PRO A 34 18.19 19.52 8.84
N LEU A 35 17.66 18.58 9.62
CA LEU A 35 18.05 17.17 9.56
C LEU A 35 17.24 16.34 8.55
N PHE A 36 16.23 16.91 7.89
CA PHE A 36 15.42 16.20 6.90
C PHE A 36 16.22 15.65 5.71
N GLY A 37 17.27 16.37 5.29
CA GLY A 37 18.17 15.88 4.25
C GLY A 37 18.93 14.61 4.66
N LEU A 38 19.18 14.41 5.96
CA LEU A 38 19.77 13.17 6.47
C LEU A 38 18.73 12.06 6.56
N ASP A 39 17.49 12.39 6.90
CA ASP A 39 16.39 11.43 6.94
C ASP A 39 16.20 10.75 5.58
N THR A 40 15.92 11.56 4.56
CA THR A 40 15.80 11.10 3.16
C THR A 40 17.02 10.30 2.67
N THR A 41 18.23 10.65 3.12
CA THR A 41 19.43 9.87 2.81
C THR A 41 19.41 8.49 3.48
N PHE A 42 18.96 8.38 4.74
CA PHE A 42 18.82 7.11 5.41
C PHE A 42 17.74 6.24 4.77
N GLU A 43 16.63 6.84 4.34
CA GLU A 43 15.60 6.13 3.58
C GLU A 43 16.15 5.56 2.27
N ASP A 44 16.94 6.32 1.51
CA ASP A 44 17.55 5.83 0.28
C ASP A 44 18.50 4.65 0.54
N VAL A 45 19.21 4.67 1.66
CA VAL A 45 20.01 3.53 2.12
C VAL A 45 19.11 2.34 2.50
N GLN A 46 17.99 2.56 3.18
CA GLN A 46 17.03 1.50 3.47
C GLN A 46 16.44 0.90 2.19
N ARG A 47 16.07 1.72 1.20
CA ARG A 47 15.59 1.27 -0.12
C ARG A 47 16.64 0.42 -0.82
N LEU A 48 17.92 0.81 -0.78
CA LEU A 48 19.02 0.05 -1.36
C LEU A 48 19.25 -1.31 -0.68
N LEU A 49 19.07 -1.38 0.63
CA LEU A 49 19.35 -2.58 1.43
C LEU A 49 18.14 -3.50 1.62
N THR A 50 16.94 -3.04 1.29
CA THR A 50 15.70 -3.84 1.38
C THR A 50 15.51 -4.63 0.11
N LEU A 51 15.96 -5.88 0.12
CA LEU A 51 15.99 -6.74 -1.09
C LEU A 51 14.74 -7.63 -1.25
N ASP A 52 13.97 -7.81 -0.19
CA ASP A 52 12.73 -8.59 -0.24
C ASP A 52 11.58 -7.75 -0.79
N ASP A 53 10.83 -8.31 -1.74
CA ASP A 53 9.76 -7.59 -2.45
C ASP A 53 8.66 -7.09 -1.49
N VAL A 54 8.24 -7.93 -0.54
CA VAL A 54 7.19 -7.55 0.43
C VAL A 54 7.74 -6.53 1.43
N ALA A 55 8.99 -6.68 1.85
CA ALA A 55 9.66 -5.71 2.71
C ALA A 55 9.80 -4.33 2.05
N GLN A 56 10.03 -4.27 0.74
CA GLN A 56 10.06 -2.99 0.00
C GLN A 56 8.70 -2.29 0.04
N VAL A 57 7.59 -3.03 -0.18
CA VAL A 57 6.24 -2.47 -0.06
C VAL A 57 6.02 -1.91 1.35
N ASN A 58 6.39 -2.66 2.38
CA ASN A 58 6.25 -2.22 3.76
C ASN A 58 7.12 -0.99 4.07
N LEU A 59 8.32 -0.91 3.50
CA LEU A 59 9.20 0.24 3.66
C LEU A 59 8.57 1.50 3.04
N GLU A 60 8.11 1.44 1.79
CA GLU A 60 7.53 2.61 1.13
C GLU A 60 6.22 3.07 1.80
N GLN A 61 5.43 2.14 2.37
CA GLN A 61 4.27 2.47 3.20
C GLN A 61 4.67 3.14 4.52
N ALA A 62 5.69 2.62 5.21
CA ALA A 62 6.17 3.24 6.45
C ALA A 62 6.68 4.66 6.23
N ILE A 63 7.42 4.89 5.14
CA ILE A 63 7.88 6.23 4.78
C ILE A 63 6.68 7.13 4.43
N LEU A 64 5.65 6.61 3.77
CA LEU A 64 4.43 7.37 3.50
C LEU A 64 3.69 7.78 4.79
N GLU A 65 3.58 6.87 5.75
CA GLU A 65 3.02 7.14 7.08
C GLU A 65 3.83 8.21 7.80
N GLU A 66 5.16 8.13 7.74
CA GLU A 66 6.07 9.15 8.30
C GLU A 66 5.84 10.53 7.66
N ARG A 67 5.76 10.61 6.32
CA ARG A 67 5.48 11.89 5.63
C ARG A 67 4.15 12.51 6.06
N GLN A 68 3.15 11.68 6.37
CA GLN A 68 1.89 12.15 6.91
C GLN A 68 2.04 12.69 8.35
N GLU A 69 2.73 11.96 9.23
CA GLU A 69 2.99 12.37 10.62
C GLU A 69 3.83 13.67 10.68
N GLU A 70 4.78 13.85 9.77
CA GLU A 70 5.54 15.08 9.63
C GLU A 70 4.65 16.27 9.30
N ILE A 71 3.74 16.12 8.33
CA ILE A 71 2.79 17.18 8.00
C ILE A 71 1.89 17.47 9.19
N GLU A 72 1.36 16.46 9.90
CA GLU A 72 0.56 16.70 11.10
C GLU A 72 1.34 17.43 12.20
N THR A 73 2.64 17.14 12.35
CA THR A 73 3.54 17.84 13.27
C THR A 73 3.72 19.29 12.85
N MET A 74 3.99 19.55 11.57
CA MET A 74 4.09 20.90 11.00
C MET A 74 2.76 21.69 11.14
N LEU A 75 1.62 21.01 11.03
CA LEU A 75 0.30 21.61 11.25
C LEU A 75 0.03 21.97 12.72
N GLN A 76 0.79 21.43 13.67
CA GLN A 76 0.73 21.83 15.08
C GLN A 76 1.70 22.97 15.41
N ASP A 77 2.73 23.19 14.58
CA ASP A 77 3.70 24.26 14.76
C ASP A 77 3.13 25.62 14.31
N GLU A 78 3.22 26.63 15.16
CA GLU A 78 2.78 28.00 14.88
C GLU A 78 3.75 28.74 13.94
N GLU A 79 5.02 28.32 13.89
CA GLU A 79 6.04 28.95 13.04
C GLU A 79 6.07 28.37 11.62
N CYS A 80 5.36 27.27 11.38
CA CYS A 80 5.29 26.63 10.06
C CYS A 80 4.62 27.55 9.03
N THR A 81 5.26 27.73 7.87
CA THR A 81 4.73 28.53 6.77
C THR A 81 3.89 27.69 5.80
N GLN A 82 3.09 28.39 5.00
CA GLN A 82 2.29 27.79 3.93
C GLN A 82 3.17 27.05 2.92
N GLU A 83 4.29 27.65 2.51
CA GLU A 83 5.21 27.08 1.52
C GLU A 83 5.84 25.78 2.02
N GLN A 84 6.16 25.71 3.32
CA GLN A 84 6.71 24.50 3.94
C GLN A 84 5.69 23.36 3.92
N ILE A 85 4.42 23.63 4.27
CA ILE A 85 3.35 22.63 4.16
C ILE A 85 3.12 22.22 2.72
N GLN A 86 3.14 23.15 1.77
CA GLN A 86 2.93 22.82 0.37
C GLN A 86 4.03 21.89 -0.17
N GLU A 87 5.29 22.13 0.19
CA GLU A 87 6.37 21.22 -0.19
C GLU A 87 6.25 19.86 0.52
N ALA A 88 5.90 19.83 1.80
CA ALA A 88 5.67 18.58 2.53
C ALA A 88 4.54 17.75 1.90
N MET A 89 3.42 18.38 1.53
CA MET A 89 2.31 17.74 0.82
C MET A 89 2.75 17.16 -0.54
N LYS A 90 3.61 17.86 -1.26
CA LYS A 90 4.18 17.37 -2.53
C LYS A 90 5.08 16.15 -2.31
N LEU A 91 5.91 16.15 -1.25
CA LEU A 91 6.71 14.99 -0.87
C LEU A 91 5.84 13.80 -0.48
N MET A 92 4.76 14.02 0.27
CA MET A 92 3.78 12.98 0.57
C MET A 92 3.13 12.41 -0.69
N THR A 93 2.72 13.25 -1.66
CA THR A 93 2.19 12.76 -2.95
C THR A 93 3.21 11.91 -3.69
N GLN A 94 4.46 12.36 -3.78
CA GLN A 94 5.53 11.59 -4.45
C GLN A 94 5.75 10.23 -3.79
N GLN A 95 5.75 10.20 -2.45
CA GLN A 95 5.90 8.96 -1.70
C GLN A 95 4.68 8.05 -1.86
N ARG A 96 3.47 8.62 -1.93
CA ARG A 96 2.23 7.86 -2.17
C ARG A 96 2.29 7.14 -3.51
N THR A 97 2.69 7.83 -4.57
CA THR A 97 2.89 7.22 -5.89
C THR A 97 3.87 6.05 -5.83
N ARG A 98 5.02 6.20 -5.14
CA ARG A 98 6.00 5.12 -4.98
C ARG A 98 5.41 3.91 -4.26
N ALA A 99 4.69 4.13 -3.16
CA ALA A 99 4.06 3.06 -2.40
C ALA A 99 3.00 2.33 -3.24
N TYR A 100 2.17 3.06 -3.97
CA TYR A 100 1.15 2.51 -4.87
C TYR A 100 1.74 1.67 -6.00
N GLU A 101 2.74 2.21 -6.70
CA GLU A 101 3.43 1.51 -7.80
C GLU A 101 4.13 0.24 -7.30
N ARG A 102 4.86 0.34 -6.18
CA ARG A 102 5.56 -0.81 -5.58
C ARG A 102 4.57 -1.90 -5.16
N LEU A 103 3.43 -1.52 -4.57
CA LEU A 103 2.38 -2.47 -4.20
C LEU A 103 1.86 -3.24 -5.43
N GLY A 104 1.57 -2.53 -6.53
CA GLY A 104 1.10 -3.15 -7.78
C GLY A 104 2.15 -4.06 -8.43
N GLU A 105 3.40 -3.59 -8.55
CA GLU A 105 4.51 -4.37 -9.11
C GLU A 105 4.74 -5.67 -8.33
N VAL A 106 4.75 -5.60 -7.00
CA VAL A 106 4.98 -6.78 -6.17
C VAL A 106 3.78 -7.70 -6.19
N ALA A 107 2.55 -7.20 -6.14
CA ALA A 107 1.35 -8.02 -6.29
C ALA A 107 1.40 -8.88 -7.56
N GLN A 108 1.66 -8.24 -8.71
CA GLN A 108 1.80 -8.92 -10.00
C GLN A 108 2.92 -9.98 -9.97
N LYS A 109 4.10 -9.61 -9.46
CA LYS A 109 5.25 -10.51 -9.40
C LYS A 109 5.01 -11.74 -8.51
N GLN A 110 4.26 -11.60 -7.42
CA GLN A 110 3.95 -12.72 -6.53
C GLN A 110 2.86 -13.63 -7.10
N GLU A 111 1.90 -13.07 -7.84
CA GLU A 111 0.91 -13.83 -8.60
C GLU A 111 1.60 -14.71 -9.65
N GLU A 112 2.50 -14.14 -10.46
CA GLU A 112 3.28 -14.86 -11.47
C GLU A 112 4.12 -16.00 -10.88
N LYS A 113 4.62 -15.83 -9.66
CA LYS A 113 5.42 -16.84 -8.94
C LYS A 113 4.57 -17.90 -8.22
N GLY A 114 3.25 -17.70 -8.10
CA GLY A 114 2.37 -18.57 -7.32
C GLY A 114 2.71 -18.62 -5.82
N ASN A 115 3.32 -17.56 -5.27
CA ASN A 115 3.76 -17.53 -3.88
C ASN A 115 2.63 -17.07 -2.95
N VAL A 116 1.82 -18.01 -2.48
CA VAL A 116 0.61 -17.76 -1.68
C VAL A 116 0.90 -16.94 -0.41
N LYS A 117 2.01 -17.20 0.29
CA LYS A 117 2.37 -16.45 1.51
C LYS A 117 2.70 -14.98 1.22
N ALA A 118 3.39 -14.73 0.10
CA ALA A 118 3.69 -13.37 -0.31
C ALA A 118 2.42 -12.66 -0.80
N ALA A 119 1.51 -13.36 -1.47
CA ALA A 119 0.22 -12.80 -1.87
C ALA A 119 -0.63 -12.37 -0.66
N GLU A 120 -0.68 -13.18 0.40
CA GLU A 120 -1.38 -12.82 1.65
C GLU A 120 -0.76 -11.57 2.30
N ALA A 121 0.57 -11.52 2.41
CA ALA A 121 1.26 -10.36 2.98
C ALA A 121 1.05 -9.08 2.16
N ILE A 122 0.96 -9.19 0.83
CA ILE A 122 0.66 -8.07 -0.05
C ILE A 122 -0.79 -7.63 0.06
N SER A 123 -1.74 -8.55 0.24
CA SER A 123 -3.14 -8.19 0.50
C SER A 123 -3.31 -7.45 1.83
N GLU A 124 -2.55 -7.85 2.86
CA GLU A 124 -2.52 -7.12 4.14
C GLU A 124 -1.92 -5.71 3.94
N ALA A 125 -0.82 -5.61 3.20
CA ALA A 125 -0.20 -4.32 2.88
C ALA A 125 -1.13 -3.42 2.06
N GLN A 126 -1.90 -3.96 1.11
CA GLN A 126 -2.91 -3.23 0.36
C GLN A 126 -4.03 -2.73 1.26
N SER A 127 -4.48 -3.55 2.22
CA SER A 127 -5.53 -3.17 3.17
C SER A 127 -5.08 -2.01 4.05
N ARG A 128 -3.85 -2.05 4.57
CA ARG A 128 -3.26 -0.94 5.33
C ARG A 128 -3.12 0.32 4.48
N TYR A 129 -2.60 0.18 3.25
CA TYR A 129 -2.51 1.31 2.32
C TYR A 129 -3.86 2.01 2.14
N LEU A 130 -4.93 1.24 1.88
CA LEU A 130 -6.29 1.76 1.73
C LEU A 130 -6.79 2.49 2.99
N GLU A 131 -6.49 1.98 4.17
CA GLU A 131 -6.83 2.63 5.45
C GLU A 131 -6.14 3.99 5.60
N HIS A 132 -4.84 4.06 5.25
CA HIS A 132 -4.05 5.29 5.36
C HIS A 132 -4.41 6.36 4.32
N LEU A 133 -5.00 5.98 3.19
CA LEU A 133 -5.48 6.96 2.20
C LEU A 133 -6.55 7.91 2.77
N ASP A 134 -7.40 7.44 3.68
CA ASP A 134 -8.37 8.30 4.37
C ASP A 134 -7.67 9.31 5.29
N THR A 135 -6.60 8.90 5.96
CA THR A 135 -5.84 9.79 6.84
C THR A 135 -5.05 10.85 6.06
N GLN A 136 -4.56 10.52 4.86
CA GLN A 136 -3.95 11.51 3.96
C GLN A 136 -4.95 12.57 3.50
N LEU A 137 -6.19 12.17 3.20
CA LEU A 137 -7.26 13.11 2.84
C LEU A 137 -7.63 14.04 3.99
N ASP A 138 -7.69 13.52 5.21
CA ASP A 138 -7.92 14.31 6.43
C ASP A 138 -6.76 15.28 6.70
N THR A 139 -5.52 14.83 6.54
CA THR A 139 -4.31 15.67 6.66
C THR A 139 -4.34 16.82 5.64
N ALA A 140 -4.71 16.53 4.39
CA ALA A 140 -4.91 17.56 3.36
C ALA A 140 -6.00 18.57 3.74
N GLN A 141 -7.14 18.11 4.29
CA GLN A 141 -8.21 19.00 4.77
C GLN A 141 -7.73 19.91 5.91
N LYS A 142 -7.00 19.36 6.88
CA LYS A 142 -6.42 20.14 7.98
C LYS A 142 -5.46 21.21 7.46
N ALA A 143 -4.63 20.88 6.47
CA ALA A 143 -3.72 21.83 5.83
C ALA A 143 -4.45 22.98 5.13
N GLU A 144 -5.49 22.67 4.33
CA GLU A 144 -6.35 23.67 3.68
C GLU A 144 -7.05 24.58 4.70
N ALA A 145 -7.51 24.01 5.81
CA ALA A 145 -8.20 24.75 6.86
C ALA A 145 -7.26 25.69 7.63
N LYS A 146 -6.01 25.28 7.87
CA LYS A 146 -5.01 26.09 8.60
C LYS A 146 -4.42 27.20 7.72
N PHE A 147 -4.16 26.91 6.44
CA PHE A 147 -3.49 27.86 5.54
C PHE A 147 -4.42 28.31 4.41
N THR A 148 -4.93 29.54 4.54
CA THR A 148 -5.74 30.17 3.49
C THR A 148 -4.91 30.39 2.24
N GLY A 149 -5.28 29.76 1.13
CA GLY A 149 -4.57 29.90 -0.15
C GLY A 149 -3.53 28.82 -0.41
N LEU A 150 -3.55 27.71 0.36
CA LEU A 150 -2.94 26.46 -0.10
C LEU A 150 -3.44 26.18 -1.52
N ASP A 151 -2.53 25.87 -2.44
CA ASP A 151 -2.89 25.66 -3.84
C ASP A 151 -3.93 24.55 -3.95
N SER A 152 -5.18 24.93 -4.24
CA SER A 152 -6.30 23.99 -4.29
C SER A 152 -6.06 22.94 -5.38
N ALA A 153 -5.25 23.23 -6.41
CA ALA A 153 -4.89 22.23 -7.40
C ALA A 153 -4.02 21.11 -6.81
N THR A 154 -3.15 21.42 -5.84
CA THR A 154 -2.32 20.42 -5.15
C THR A 154 -3.18 19.48 -4.31
N THR A 155 -4.12 20.00 -3.54
CA THR A 155 -4.98 19.19 -2.67
C THR A 155 -6.14 18.55 -3.40
N ASP A 156 -6.82 19.23 -4.32
CA ASP A 156 -7.85 18.64 -5.17
C ASP A 156 -7.27 17.54 -6.07
N GLY A 157 -6.07 17.76 -6.63
CA GLY A 157 -5.34 16.75 -7.40
C GLY A 157 -5.05 15.51 -6.55
N MET A 158 -4.53 15.72 -5.35
CA MET A 158 -4.31 14.63 -4.38
C MET A 158 -5.60 13.86 -4.07
N ARG A 159 -6.73 14.56 -3.83
CA ARG A 159 -8.04 13.93 -3.58
C ARG A 159 -8.48 13.07 -4.75
N GLN A 160 -8.38 13.61 -5.96
CA GLN A 160 -8.79 12.91 -7.18
C GLN A 160 -7.94 11.65 -7.41
N GLU A 161 -6.62 11.76 -7.26
CA GLU A 161 -5.71 10.64 -7.42
C GLU A 161 -5.97 9.54 -6.38
N ILE A 162 -6.14 9.92 -5.10
CA ILE A 162 -6.50 8.98 -4.03
C ILE A 162 -7.80 8.24 -4.33
N GLU A 163 -8.83 8.94 -4.83
CA GLU A 163 -10.10 8.30 -5.17
C GLU A 163 -9.95 7.31 -6.33
N VAL A 164 -9.14 7.64 -7.35
CA VAL A 164 -8.82 6.72 -8.44
C VAL A 164 -8.08 5.49 -7.92
N GLU A 165 -7.06 5.67 -7.07
CA GLU A 165 -6.29 4.58 -6.45
C GLU A 165 -7.18 3.67 -5.59
N LYS A 166 -8.05 4.25 -4.74
CA LYS A 166 -9.01 3.48 -3.93
C LYS A 166 -9.91 2.62 -4.80
N ASN A 167 -10.45 3.18 -5.87
CA ASN A 167 -11.34 2.45 -6.76
C ASN A 167 -10.59 1.34 -7.53
N ALA A 168 -9.37 1.60 -7.99
CA ALA A 168 -8.54 0.60 -8.65
C ALA A 168 -8.23 -0.59 -7.73
N LEU A 169 -7.78 -0.32 -6.50
CA LEU A 169 -7.42 -1.36 -5.53
C LEU A 169 -8.62 -2.15 -5.02
N LYS A 170 -9.78 -1.50 -4.79
CA LYS A 170 -11.01 -2.21 -4.40
C LYS A 170 -11.48 -3.16 -5.48
N ASN A 171 -11.46 -2.72 -6.75
CA ASN A 171 -11.91 -3.55 -7.86
C ASN A 171 -10.96 -4.71 -8.15
N ALA A 172 -9.65 -4.53 -7.98
CA ALA A 172 -8.67 -5.60 -8.11
C ALA A 172 -8.91 -6.77 -7.13
N GLY A 173 -9.48 -6.50 -5.94
CA GLY A 173 -9.84 -7.54 -4.96
C GLY A 173 -11.14 -8.30 -5.27
N VAL A 174 -12.04 -7.74 -6.09
CA VAL A 174 -13.35 -8.34 -6.41
C VAL A 174 -13.24 -9.45 -7.45
N ASP A 175 -12.27 -9.36 -8.37
CA ASP A 175 -12.05 -10.40 -9.39
C ASP A 175 -11.45 -11.69 -8.78
N THR A 176 -10.67 -11.58 -7.71
CA THR A 176 -10.09 -12.75 -7.02
C THR A 176 -11.13 -13.54 -6.22
N GLN A 177 -12.12 -12.87 -5.59
CA GLN A 177 -13.19 -13.54 -4.85
C GLN A 177 -14.17 -14.32 -5.74
N ASN A 178 -14.47 -13.79 -6.94
CA ASN A 178 -15.35 -14.47 -7.90
C ASN A 178 -14.69 -15.71 -8.54
N GLN A 179 -13.35 -15.81 -8.55
CA GLN A 179 -12.65 -17.00 -9.04
C GLN A 179 -12.53 -18.11 -7.98
N GLN A 180 -12.35 -17.77 -6.69
CA GLN A 180 -12.30 -18.77 -5.62
C GLN A 180 -13.66 -19.43 -5.34
N GLN A 181 -14.77 -18.68 -5.38
CA GLN A 181 -16.12 -19.27 -5.23
C GLN A 181 -16.54 -20.17 -6.41
N ASN A 182 -16.00 -19.95 -7.61
CA ASN A 182 -16.29 -20.80 -8.77
C ASN A 182 -15.45 -22.08 -8.83
N GLN A 183 -14.34 -22.17 -8.08
CA GLN A 183 -13.57 -23.42 -7.97
C GLN A 183 -14.11 -24.37 -6.90
N GLU A 184 -14.71 -23.87 -5.82
CA GLU A 184 -15.30 -24.74 -4.77
C GLU A 184 -16.66 -25.35 -5.16
N GLN A 185 -17.35 -24.82 -6.18
CA GLN A 185 -18.64 -25.37 -6.63
C GLN A 185 -18.55 -26.47 -7.70
N ASN A 186 -17.35 -26.84 -8.16
CA ASN A 186 -17.19 -27.75 -9.30
C ASN A 186 -16.53 -29.10 -8.99
N THR A 187 -16.42 -29.50 -7.71
CA THR A 187 -15.78 -30.78 -7.33
C THR A 187 -16.71 -31.83 -6.72
N ASP A 188 -18.03 -31.68 -6.82
CA ASP A 188 -18.99 -32.74 -6.42
C ASP A 188 -20.01 -33.02 -7.53
N ASN A 189 -19.56 -33.59 -8.65
CA ASN A 189 -20.45 -34.47 -9.42
C ASN A 189 -19.64 -35.46 -10.27
N SER A 190 -19.11 -36.49 -9.63
CA SER A 190 -18.60 -37.68 -10.32
C SER A 190 -18.89 -38.90 -9.47
N ASN A 191 -20.12 -39.40 -9.56
CA ASN A 191 -20.40 -40.83 -9.40
C ASN A 191 -21.81 -41.17 -9.87
N SER A 192 -21.92 -41.80 -11.04
CA SER A 192 -22.78 -42.97 -11.22
C SER A 192 -22.44 -43.61 -12.58
N ASP A 193 -21.41 -44.44 -12.60
CA ASP A 193 -21.41 -45.59 -13.50
C ASP A 193 -22.56 -46.52 -13.08
N ASN A 194 -23.49 -46.83 -13.98
CA ASN A 194 -23.83 -48.23 -14.14
C ASN A 194 -24.39 -48.55 -15.53
N ASP A 195 -23.70 -49.51 -16.11
CA ASP A 195 -23.96 -50.23 -17.34
C ASP A 195 -25.27 -51.03 -17.28
N ASN A 196 -25.66 -51.53 -18.46
CA ASN A 196 -26.41 -52.75 -18.74
C ASN A 196 -27.78 -52.57 -19.45
N GLY A 197 -27.82 -53.12 -20.67
CA GLY A 197 -28.90 -52.97 -21.63
C GLY A 197 -30.08 -53.93 -21.47
N SER A 198 -31.07 -53.76 -22.35
CA SER A 198 -31.88 -54.87 -22.87
C SER A 198 -32.69 -54.41 -24.09
N SER A 199 -32.60 -55.23 -25.14
CA SER A 199 -33.38 -55.19 -26.38
C SER A 199 -34.85 -55.56 -26.18
N ASN A 200 -35.74 -54.89 -26.93
CA ASN A 200 -36.92 -55.42 -27.66
C ASN A 200 -37.65 -54.19 -28.24
N GLY A 201 -38.01 -54.07 -29.51
CA GLY A 201 -38.48 -55.09 -30.43
C GLY A 201 -39.92 -54.73 -30.84
N THR A 202 -40.10 -54.44 -32.14
CA THR A 202 -41.35 -54.51 -32.93
C THR A 202 -42.45 -53.43 -32.81
N ASP A 203 -42.53 -52.64 -33.88
CA ASP A 203 -43.59 -52.72 -34.93
C ASP A 203 -44.83 -51.80 -34.88
N LYS A 204 -45.23 -51.41 -36.10
CA LYS A 204 -46.44 -50.68 -36.58
C LYS A 204 -46.39 -49.15 -36.40
N GLY A 205 -46.40 -48.31 -37.44
CA GLY A 205 -47.03 -48.43 -38.75
C GLY A 205 -48.51 -48.01 -38.67
N ASN A 206 -48.85 -46.80 -39.12
CA ASN A 206 -49.67 -46.53 -40.31
C ASN A 206 -50.34 -45.14 -40.28
N ASN A 207 -50.39 -44.52 -41.47
CA ASN A 207 -51.15 -43.36 -41.94
C ASN A 207 -50.83 -41.96 -41.41
#